data_AF-A0A2E4YVI2-F1
#
_entry.id   AF-A0A2E4YVI2-F1
#
_cell.length_a   1.000
_cell.length_b   1.000
_cell.length_c   1.000
_cell.angle_alpha   90.00
_cell.angle_beta   90.00
_cell.angle_gamma   90.00
#
_symmetry.space_group_name_H-M   'P 1'
#
loop_
_entity.id
_entity.type
_entity.pdbx_description
1 polymer ?
#
loop_
_entity_poly.entity_id
_entity_poly.type
_entity_poly.pdbx_seq_one_letter_code
_entity_poly.pdbx_strand_id
1 'polypeptide(L)'
;MCTSGRVTAMDSLYVGSHLQEMSEYEASADDLSGREFLDLAWRYLRIPLILLIVEVSYRLLTYPRNTLGLLQVSEAYIWHGINLLLFGAESSTIAEHRGWMTKVVLHHPSFPSDLGHTLPLYVSDECAGMHEFVFFAALVLMSDGVDFRRRLKTVMWAAPVIFMLNMIRLVMLFPVALYSCSDAPGQPLCDMGMWEFHNFILYTGSMIAIVGAWMLWFIWAGGTKGTLERAIDTETPKTRLKIRNPFPAGTWAALAMAGVLFLWAGQLAFLDEDGIEARQVSEDCIDGGVVSAICSDAHRAASDMEWRAWSLTVISLALIPASVLVYEGPSTSEDE
;
A
#
# COMPACT_ATOMS: atom_id res chain seq x y z
N MET A 1 -10.78 -83.21 5.77
CA MET A 1 -12.23 -82.94 5.88
C MET A 1 -12.42 -81.42 5.92
N CYS A 2 -13.24 -80.91 5.02
CA CYS A 2 -13.50 -79.49 4.76
C CYS A 2 -14.25 -78.78 5.90
N THR A 3 -13.89 -77.52 6.17
CA THR A 3 -14.78 -76.37 6.47
C THR A 3 -13.96 -75.13 6.09
N SER A 4 -14.19 -74.42 4.98
CA SER A 4 -15.31 -73.52 4.64
C SER A 4 -15.62 -72.50 5.74
N GLY A 5 -14.87 -71.40 5.75
CA GLY A 5 -15.24 -70.14 6.38
C GLY A 5 -15.35 -69.08 5.29
N ARG A 6 -16.60 -68.73 4.93
CA ARG A 6 -16.94 -67.63 4.03
C ARG A 6 -16.32 -66.33 4.55
N VAL A 7 -15.39 -65.76 3.79
CA VAL A 7 -15.21 -64.30 3.82
C VAL A 7 -16.46 -63.74 3.14
N THR A 8 -17.30 -63.10 3.94
CA THR A 8 -18.56 -62.51 3.56
C THR A 8 -18.35 -61.47 2.47
N ALA A 9 -19.11 -61.58 1.38
CA ALA A 9 -19.14 -60.66 0.24
C ALA A 9 -19.46 -59.18 0.60
N MET A 10 -19.70 -58.89 1.88
CA MET A 10 -20.07 -57.58 2.40
C MET A 10 -18.86 -56.66 2.63
N ASP A 11 -17.69 -57.20 2.99
CA ASP A 11 -16.48 -56.39 3.20
C ASP A 11 -15.80 -55.99 1.89
N SER A 12 -15.93 -56.82 0.84
CA SER A 12 -15.43 -56.49 -0.51
C SER A 12 -16.25 -55.38 -1.18
N LEU A 13 -17.56 -55.32 -0.87
CA LEU A 13 -18.47 -54.31 -1.41
C LEU A 13 -18.24 -52.93 -0.78
N TYR A 14 -17.88 -52.88 0.50
CA TYR A 14 -17.60 -51.62 1.21
C TYR A 14 -16.27 -50.98 0.82
N VAL A 15 -15.24 -51.80 0.57
CA VAL A 15 -13.93 -51.30 0.07
C VAL A 15 -14.04 -50.92 -1.41
N GLY A 16 -14.81 -51.66 -2.21
CA GLY A 16 -15.09 -51.33 -3.60
C GLY A 16 -15.90 -50.03 -3.75
N SER A 17 -16.92 -49.80 -2.92
CA SER A 17 -17.69 -48.56 -2.96
C SER A 17 -16.87 -47.35 -2.55
N HIS A 18 -16.01 -47.45 -1.51
CA HIS A 18 -15.19 -46.32 -1.07
C HIS A 18 -14.07 -45.97 -2.05
N LEU A 19 -13.46 -46.98 -2.70
CA LEU A 19 -12.48 -46.75 -3.76
C LEU A 19 -13.13 -46.21 -5.03
N GLN A 20 -14.37 -46.59 -5.32
CA GLN A 20 -15.13 -46.05 -6.45
C GLN A 20 -15.60 -44.62 -6.17
N GLU A 21 -16.00 -44.30 -4.94
CA GLU A 21 -16.36 -42.94 -4.50
C GLU A 21 -15.13 -42.01 -4.46
N MET A 22 -13.95 -42.52 -4.05
CA MET A 22 -12.68 -41.77 -4.14
C MET A 22 -12.17 -41.64 -5.57
N SER A 23 -12.34 -42.66 -6.42
CA SER A 23 -12.01 -42.61 -7.84
C SER A 23 -12.92 -41.65 -8.61
N GLU A 24 -14.20 -41.56 -8.24
CA GLU A 24 -15.18 -40.61 -8.79
C GLU A 24 -14.95 -39.18 -8.24
N TYR A 25 -14.39 -39.05 -7.03
CA TYR A 25 -13.92 -37.77 -6.47
C TYR A 25 -12.61 -37.29 -7.14
N GLU A 26 -11.66 -38.18 -7.45
CA GLU A 26 -10.47 -37.84 -8.25
C GLU A 26 -10.83 -37.58 -9.72
N ALA A 27 -11.76 -38.34 -10.31
CA ALA A 27 -12.20 -38.14 -11.69
C ALA A 27 -13.08 -36.89 -11.87
N SER A 28 -13.78 -36.42 -10.82
CA SER A 28 -14.47 -35.12 -10.83
C SER A 28 -13.57 -33.95 -10.47
N ALA A 29 -12.37 -34.20 -9.94
CA ALA A 29 -11.34 -33.20 -9.73
C ALA A 29 -10.50 -32.90 -10.99
N ASP A 30 -10.61 -33.71 -12.06
CA ASP A 30 -9.67 -33.70 -13.19
C ASP A 30 -10.20 -33.11 -14.50
N ASP A 31 -11.33 -32.37 -14.48
CA ASP A 31 -11.77 -31.62 -15.66
C ASP A 31 -12.45 -30.30 -15.28
N LEU A 32 -11.74 -29.46 -14.51
CA LEU A 32 -11.99 -28.02 -14.55
C LEU A 32 -11.66 -27.57 -15.97
N SER A 33 -12.68 -27.24 -16.77
CA SER A 33 -12.44 -26.78 -18.14
C SER A 33 -11.47 -25.60 -18.08
N GLY A 34 -10.50 -25.52 -19.00
CA GLY A 34 -9.49 -24.45 -18.95
C GLY A 34 -10.11 -23.04 -18.85
N ARG A 35 -11.37 -22.87 -19.29
CA ARG A 35 -12.18 -21.67 -19.10
C ARG A 35 -12.66 -21.47 -17.66
N GLU A 36 -13.12 -22.49 -16.96
CA GLU A 36 -13.48 -22.41 -15.53
C GLU A 36 -12.25 -22.19 -14.65
N PHE A 37 -11.12 -22.84 -14.97
CA PHE A 37 -9.86 -22.56 -14.30
C PHE A 37 -9.41 -21.11 -14.54
N LEU A 38 -9.50 -20.62 -15.78
CA LEU A 38 -9.19 -19.23 -16.13
C LEU A 38 -10.11 -18.23 -15.43
N ASP A 39 -11.41 -18.52 -15.35
CA ASP A 39 -12.39 -17.64 -14.71
C ASP A 39 -12.19 -17.60 -13.18
N LEU A 40 -11.89 -18.76 -12.58
CA LEU A 40 -11.52 -18.87 -11.17
C LEU A 40 -10.19 -18.16 -10.87
N ALA A 41 -9.16 -18.40 -11.70
CA ALA A 41 -7.87 -17.73 -11.58
C ALA A 41 -8.01 -16.22 -11.73
N TRP A 42 -8.80 -15.74 -12.69
CA TRP A 42 -9.08 -14.33 -12.88
C TRP A 42 -9.80 -13.70 -11.68
N ARG A 43 -10.76 -14.42 -11.10
CA ARG A 43 -11.51 -13.97 -9.92
C ARG A 43 -10.60 -13.76 -8.71
N TYR A 44 -9.61 -14.64 -8.49
CA TYR A 44 -8.65 -14.50 -7.39
C TYR A 44 -7.47 -13.57 -7.71
N LEU A 45 -7.01 -13.52 -8.96
CA LEU A 45 -5.91 -12.65 -9.40
C LEU A 45 -6.31 -11.16 -9.43
N ARG A 46 -7.61 -10.87 -9.58
CA ARG A 46 -8.11 -9.49 -9.63
C ARG A 46 -7.71 -8.67 -8.41
N ILE A 47 -7.78 -9.24 -7.20
CA ILE A 47 -7.44 -8.51 -5.97
C ILE A 47 -5.95 -8.12 -5.95
N PRO A 48 -4.97 -9.04 -6.04
CA PRO A 48 -3.56 -8.67 -6.04
C PRO A 48 -3.17 -7.79 -7.23
N LEU A 49 -3.79 -7.97 -8.41
CA LEU A 49 -3.53 -7.10 -9.56
C LEU A 49 -3.95 -5.66 -9.29
N ILE A 50 -5.15 -5.45 -8.72
CA ILE A 50 -5.60 -4.09 -8.39
C ILE A 50 -4.75 -3.51 -7.25
N LEU A 51 -4.38 -4.30 -6.24
CA LEU A 51 -3.48 -3.84 -5.18
C LEU A 51 -2.11 -3.42 -5.74
N LEU A 52 -1.58 -4.13 -6.74
CA LEU A 52 -0.37 -3.73 -7.46
C LEU A 52 -0.57 -2.41 -8.21
N ILE A 53 -1.69 -2.22 -8.89
CA ILE A 53 -2.02 -0.95 -9.56
C ILE A 53 -2.10 0.19 -8.54
N VAL A 54 -2.71 -0.05 -7.37
CA VAL A 54 -2.79 0.92 -6.27
C VAL A 54 -1.40 1.25 -5.75
N GLU A 55 -0.53 0.25 -5.55
CA GLU A 55 0.86 0.45 -5.09
C GLU A 55 1.66 1.28 -6.09
N VAL A 56 1.59 0.93 -7.38
CA VAL A 56 2.29 1.68 -8.43
C VAL A 56 1.75 3.11 -8.51
N SER A 57 0.43 3.29 -8.43
CA SER A 57 -0.20 4.61 -8.43
C SER A 57 0.18 5.42 -7.19
N TYR A 58 0.23 4.78 -6.02
CA TYR A 58 0.67 5.40 -4.77
C TYR A 58 2.10 5.90 -4.91
N ARG A 59 3.04 5.02 -5.30
CA ARG A 59 4.44 5.39 -5.52
C ARG A 59 4.56 6.51 -6.54
N LEU A 60 3.83 6.43 -7.65
CA LEU A 60 3.84 7.51 -8.64
C LEU A 60 3.38 8.85 -8.05
N LEU A 61 2.40 8.87 -7.14
CA LEU A 61 1.90 10.10 -6.56
C LEU A 61 2.74 10.61 -5.37
N THR A 62 3.42 9.72 -4.64
CA THR A 62 4.14 10.07 -3.40
C THR A 62 5.66 10.07 -3.51
N TYR A 63 6.23 9.46 -4.55
CA TYR A 63 7.68 9.39 -4.73
C TYR A 63 8.35 10.77 -4.94
N PRO A 64 7.74 11.81 -5.53
CA PRO A 64 8.31 13.14 -5.44
C PRO A 64 8.46 13.51 -3.96
N ARG A 65 9.70 13.45 -3.46
CA ARG A 65 9.99 13.73 -2.05
C ARG A 65 9.57 15.19 -1.80
N ASN A 66 8.72 15.38 -0.78
CA ASN A 66 8.02 16.62 -0.38
C ASN A 66 6.56 16.81 -0.85
N THR A 67 5.93 15.87 -1.58
CA THR A 67 4.50 16.01 -1.96
C THR A 67 3.57 16.15 -0.75
N LEU A 68 3.95 15.54 0.38
CA LEU A 68 3.22 15.54 1.65
C LEU A 68 3.95 16.32 2.76
N GLY A 69 4.78 17.31 2.40
CA GLY A 69 5.65 18.03 3.35
C GLY A 69 4.91 18.63 4.55
N LEU A 70 3.70 19.17 4.35
CA LEU A 70 2.89 19.69 5.46
C LEU A 70 2.44 18.60 6.44
N LEU A 71 2.08 17.42 5.94
CA LEU A 71 1.70 16.28 6.77
C LEU A 71 2.91 15.80 7.57
N GLN A 72 4.06 15.63 6.90
CA GLN A 72 5.31 15.20 7.53
C GLN A 72 5.79 16.18 8.61
N VAL A 73 5.70 17.49 8.35
CA VAL A 73 6.00 18.51 9.35
C VAL A 73 5.03 18.39 10.53
N SER A 74 3.72 18.33 10.27
CA SER A 74 2.73 18.22 11.35
C SER A 74 2.97 16.98 12.22
N GLU A 75 3.33 15.86 11.59
CA GLU A 75 3.67 14.63 12.27
C GLU A 75 4.94 14.75 13.11
N ALA A 76 6.00 15.36 12.57
CA ALA A 76 7.24 15.61 13.31
C ALA A 76 6.97 16.45 14.56
N TYR A 77 6.11 17.48 14.45
CA TYR A 77 5.71 18.30 15.60
C TYR A 77 4.88 17.53 16.63
N ILE A 78 3.92 16.72 16.18
CA ILE A 78 3.10 15.90 17.09
C ILE A 78 3.97 14.87 17.81
N TRP A 79 4.82 14.16 17.08
CA TRP A 79 5.72 13.15 17.63
C TRP A 79 6.71 13.76 18.64
N HIS A 80 7.35 14.87 18.28
CA HIS A 80 8.18 15.64 19.20
C HIS A 80 7.43 16.04 20.47
N GLY A 81 6.23 16.62 20.34
CA GLY A 81 5.41 17.02 21.48
C GLY A 81 5.06 15.86 22.41
N ILE A 82 4.75 14.68 21.85
CA ILE A 82 4.48 13.48 22.64
C ILE A 82 5.75 12.99 23.34
N ASN A 83 6.91 12.98 22.67
CA ASN A 83 8.18 12.60 23.30
C ASN A 83 8.51 13.52 24.48
N LEU A 84 8.35 14.83 24.32
CA LEU A 84 8.57 15.79 25.41
C LEU A 84 7.65 15.51 26.61
N LEU A 85 6.39 15.17 26.34
CA LEU A 85 5.38 14.89 27.36
C LEU A 85 5.62 13.56 28.09
N LEU A 86 6.06 12.52 27.38
CA LEU A 86 6.24 11.17 27.94
C LEU A 86 7.64 10.94 28.53
N PHE A 87 8.67 11.46 27.90
CA PHE A 87 10.08 11.13 28.18
C PHE A 87 10.90 12.33 28.70
N GLY A 88 10.30 13.52 28.77
CA GLY A 88 10.90 14.72 29.36
C GLY A 88 11.35 15.76 28.34
N ALA A 89 11.59 16.98 28.83
CA ALA A 89 11.79 18.18 28.02
C ALA A 89 13.05 18.17 27.13
N GLU A 90 14.03 17.33 27.44
CA GLU A 90 15.27 17.21 26.66
C GLU A 90 15.28 15.97 25.75
N SER A 91 14.22 15.16 25.74
CA SER A 91 14.19 13.87 25.03
C SER A 91 14.28 13.98 23.51
N SER A 92 13.86 15.11 22.91
CA SER A 92 13.89 15.29 21.47
C SER A 92 13.94 16.76 21.05
N THR A 93 14.45 17.02 19.84
CA THR A 93 14.42 18.33 19.16
C THR A 93 14.03 18.17 17.70
N ILE A 94 13.40 19.18 17.11
CA ILE A 94 13.11 19.21 15.68
C ILE A 94 14.24 19.92 14.94
N ALA A 95 14.66 19.34 13.82
CA ALA A 95 15.66 19.89 12.93
C ALA A 95 15.12 19.95 11.49
N GLU A 96 15.79 20.75 10.68
CA GLU A 96 15.50 20.84 9.26
C GLU A 96 16.11 19.66 8.50
N HIS A 97 15.35 19.12 7.55
CA HIS A 97 15.85 18.24 6.52
C HIS A 97 15.29 18.72 5.17
N ARG A 98 16.20 19.20 4.31
CA ARG A 98 15.91 19.66 2.94
C ARG A 98 14.85 20.77 2.85
N GLY A 99 14.94 21.81 3.68
CA GLY A 99 14.00 22.94 3.66
C GLY A 99 12.74 22.74 4.50
N TRP A 100 12.50 21.54 5.05
CA TRP A 100 11.33 21.22 5.85
C TRP A 100 11.72 20.74 7.25
N MET A 101 10.90 21.09 8.25
CA MET A 101 11.08 20.67 9.65
C MET A 101 10.56 19.24 9.88
N THR A 102 11.14 18.27 9.18
CA THR A 102 10.71 16.86 9.17
C THR A 102 11.68 15.92 9.87
N LYS A 103 12.74 16.44 10.49
CA LYS A 103 13.72 15.62 11.22
C LYS A 103 13.48 15.76 12.72
N VAL A 104 13.33 14.63 13.41
CA VAL A 104 13.26 14.55 14.86
C VAL A 104 14.54 13.90 15.36
N VAL A 105 15.28 14.64 16.18
CA VAL A 105 16.52 14.17 16.81
C VAL A 105 16.19 13.79 18.24
N LEU A 106 16.37 12.50 18.57
CA LEU A 106 16.18 12.00 19.93
C LEU A 106 17.48 12.14 20.71
N HIS A 107 17.40 12.46 22.00
CA HIS A 107 18.56 12.66 22.87
C HIS A 107 18.49 11.75 24.09
N HIS A 108 19.60 11.07 24.38
CA HIS A 108 19.78 10.34 25.63
C HIS A 108 21.26 10.00 25.84
N PRO A 109 21.82 10.08 27.07
CA PRO A 109 23.22 9.75 27.34
C PRO A 109 23.67 8.33 26.90
N SER A 110 22.73 7.39 26.85
CA SER A 110 23.01 6.01 26.41
C SER A 110 23.13 5.86 24.89
N PHE A 111 22.68 6.83 24.10
CA PHE A 111 22.75 6.78 22.63
C PHE A 111 24.20 6.87 22.12
N PRO A 112 24.46 6.50 20.85
CA PRO A 112 25.81 6.40 20.30
C PRO A 112 26.62 7.70 20.47
N SER A 113 27.82 7.57 21.02
CA SER A 113 28.68 8.70 21.38
C SER A 113 29.32 9.38 20.16
N ASP A 114 29.53 8.62 19.08
CA ASP A 114 29.98 9.10 17.77
C ASP A 114 28.98 10.06 17.11
N LEU A 115 27.70 9.92 17.44
CA LEU A 115 26.62 10.83 17.03
C LEU A 115 26.29 11.88 18.09
N GLY A 116 27.17 12.08 19.08
CA GLY A 116 26.97 13.06 20.15
C GLY A 116 25.81 12.72 21.10
N HIS A 117 25.55 11.43 21.33
CA HIS A 117 24.43 10.93 22.14
C HIS A 117 23.05 11.28 21.56
N THR A 118 22.96 11.31 20.22
CA THR A 118 21.73 11.64 19.49
C THR A 118 21.37 10.58 18.46
N LEU A 119 20.07 10.43 18.21
CA LEU A 119 19.53 9.59 17.13
C LEU A 119 18.69 10.44 16.17
N PRO A 120 19.24 10.81 15.01
CA PRO A 120 18.52 11.60 14.01
C PRO A 120 17.57 10.73 13.17
N LEU A 121 16.26 10.96 13.29
CA LEU A 121 15.23 10.24 12.54
C LEU A 121 14.48 11.21 11.61
N TYR A 122 14.18 10.77 10.39
CA TYR A 122 13.43 11.56 9.41
C TYR A 122 11.99 11.06 9.33
N VAL A 123 11.05 11.98 9.18
CA VAL A 123 9.62 11.69 9.04
C VAL A 123 9.26 11.68 7.55
N SER A 124 8.89 10.50 7.05
CA SER A 124 8.44 10.24 5.68
C SER A 124 6.92 10.06 5.60
N ASP A 125 6.37 9.93 4.40
CA ASP A 125 4.94 9.63 4.19
C ASP A 125 4.52 8.26 4.74
N GLU A 126 5.44 7.30 4.81
CA GLU A 126 5.23 6.03 5.50
C GLU A 126 5.11 6.20 7.02
N CYS A 127 5.66 7.28 7.59
CA CYS A 127 5.53 7.58 9.02
C CYS A 127 4.08 7.88 9.37
N ALA A 128 3.39 8.69 8.56
CA ALA A 128 1.99 9.09 8.77
C ALA A 128 0.98 7.97 8.53
N GLY A 129 1.43 6.80 8.07
CA GLY A 129 0.55 5.68 7.75
C GLY A 129 -0.18 5.82 6.41
N MET A 130 0.33 6.65 5.50
CA MET A 130 -0.35 6.93 4.22
C MET A 130 -0.42 5.70 3.33
N HIS A 131 0.66 4.91 3.32
CA HIS A 131 0.72 3.65 2.58
C HIS A 131 -0.32 2.66 3.11
N GLU A 132 -0.37 2.50 4.43
CA GLU A 132 -1.31 1.63 5.13
C GLU A 132 -2.77 2.06 4.91
N PHE A 133 -3.02 3.37 4.95
CA PHE A 133 -4.35 3.94 4.69
C PHE A 133 -4.81 3.69 3.26
N VAL A 134 -3.98 3.95 2.26
CA VAL A 134 -4.32 3.74 0.85
C VAL A 134 -4.61 2.27 0.58
N PHE A 135 -3.80 1.37 1.12
CA PHE A 135 -3.98 -0.07 0.98
C PHE A 135 -5.27 -0.56 1.66
N PHE A 136 -5.52 -0.13 2.90
CA PHE A 136 -6.76 -0.47 3.61
C PHE A 136 -8.00 0.09 2.91
N ALA A 137 -7.95 1.34 2.44
CA ALA A 137 -9.04 1.97 1.71
C ALA A 137 -9.36 1.23 0.41
N ALA A 138 -8.32 0.82 -0.32
CA ALA A 138 -8.45 -0.01 -1.51
C ALA A 138 -9.18 -1.33 -1.21
N LEU A 139 -8.74 -2.07 -0.19
CA LEU A 139 -9.39 -3.31 0.24
C LEU A 139 -10.87 -3.11 0.60
N VAL A 140 -11.18 -2.09 1.40
CA VAL A 140 -12.55 -1.76 1.82
C VAL A 140 -13.44 -1.39 0.65
N LEU A 141 -12.96 -0.56 -0.29
CA LEU A 141 -13.75 -0.09 -1.42
C LEU A 141 -14.03 -1.21 -2.43
N MET A 142 -13.09 -2.14 -2.61
CA MET A 142 -13.22 -3.29 -3.51
C MET A 142 -14.03 -4.45 -2.91
N SER A 143 -14.21 -4.46 -1.59
CA SER A 143 -14.92 -5.54 -0.90
C SER A 143 -16.38 -5.63 -1.33
N ASP A 144 -16.77 -6.71 -2.01
CA ASP A 144 -18.16 -6.94 -2.41
C ASP A 144 -19.08 -7.25 -1.22
N GLY A 145 -20.40 -7.19 -1.42
CA GLY A 145 -21.38 -7.54 -0.40
C GLY A 145 -21.65 -6.49 0.70
N VAL A 146 -20.93 -5.36 0.69
CA VAL A 146 -21.18 -4.22 1.62
C VAL A 146 -21.69 -3.00 0.86
N ASP A 147 -22.62 -2.22 1.41
CA ASP A 147 -23.09 -0.98 0.80
C ASP A 147 -21.99 0.08 0.64
N PHE A 148 -21.97 0.80 -0.49
CA PHE A 148 -20.97 1.81 -0.80
C PHE A 148 -20.88 2.92 0.27
N ARG A 149 -22.03 3.37 0.82
CA ARG A 149 -22.05 4.37 1.91
C ARG A 149 -21.35 3.86 3.17
N ARG A 150 -21.47 2.56 3.48
CA ARG A 150 -20.82 1.95 4.64
C ARG A 150 -19.31 1.81 4.39
N ARG A 151 -18.90 1.40 3.18
CA ARG A 151 -17.48 1.38 2.77
C ARG A 151 -16.84 2.76 2.92
N LEU A 152 -17.47 3.82 2.41
CA LEU A 152 -16.92 5.19 2.50
C LEU A 152 -16.83 5.69 3.94
N LYS A 153 -17.84 5.40 4.78
CA LYS A 153 -17.79 5.71 6.22
C LYS A 153 -16.61 5.00 6.90
N THR A 154 -16.36 3.74 6.58
CA THR A 154 -15.20 3.01 7.10
C THR A 154 -13.90 3.68 6.70
N VAL A 155 -13.72 4.02 5.43
CA VAL A 155 -12.50 4.70 4.94
C VAL A 155 -12.29 6.02 5.68
N MET A 156 -13.33 6.81 5.85
CA MET A 156 -13.26 8.09 6.58
C MET A 156 -12.82 7.93 8.04
N TRP A 157 -13.31 6.90 8.74
CA TRP A 157 -12.89 6.59 10.12
C TRP A 157 -11.52 5.92 10.20
N ALA A 158 -11.08 5.23 9.14
CA ALA A 158 -9.80 4.53 9.13
C ALA A 158 -8.61 5.50 9.14
N ALA A 159 -8.71 6.64 8.48
CA ALA A 159 -7.63 7.64 8.41
C ALA A 159 -7.10 8.05 9.80
N PRO A 160 -7.92 8.58 10.74
CA PRO A 160 -7.41 8.95 12.07
C PRO A 160 -6.95 7.75 12.89
N VAL A 161 -7.55 6.56 12.72
CA VAL A 161 -7.14 5.35 13.46
C VAL A 161 -5.75 4.90 13.01
N ILE A 162 -5.52 4.83 11.70
CA ILE A 162 -4.22 4.42 11.13
C ILE A 162 -3.14 5.44 11.49
N PHE A 163 -3.46 6.74 11.41
CA PHE A 163 -2.55 7.80 11.85
C PHE A 163 -2.15 7.62 13.32
N MET A 164 -3.11 7.37 14.21
CA MET A 164 -2.83 7.14 15.64
C MET A 164 -1.98 5.90 15.90
N LEU A 165 -2.25 4.79 15.20
CA LEU A 165 -1.44 3.56 15.32
C LEU A 165 0.01 3.79 14.88
N ASN A 166 0.19 4.55 13.79
CA ASN A 166 1.52 4.91 13.31
C ASN A 166 2.23 5.90 14.23
N MET A 167 1.51 6.84 14.84
CA MET A 167 2.06 7.71 15.87
C MET A 167 2.55 6.91 17.08
N ILE A 168 1.80 5.88 17.51
CA ILE A 168 2.25 4.96 18.57
C ILE A 168 3.57 4.27 18.17
N ARG A 169 3.69 3.80 16.92
CA ARG A 169 4.95 3.23 16.40
C ARG A 169 6.11 4.22 16.55
N LEU A 170 5.93 5.47 16.15
CA LEU A 170 6.98 6.50 16.25
C LEU A 170 7.37 6.79 17.71
N VAL A 171 6.39 6.92 18.60
CA VAL A 171 6.61 7.17 20.03
C VAL A 171 7.35 6.00 20.69
N MET A 172 7.07 4.77 20.26
CA MET A 172 7.75 3.57 20.77
C MET A 172 9.22 3.47 20.35
N LEU A 173 9.68 4.21 19.32
CA LEU A 173 11.08 4.15 18.90
C LEU A 173 12.03 4.61 20.02
N PHE A 174 11.63 5.62 20.81
CA PHE A 174 12.46 6.13 21.89
C PHE A 174 12.72 5.08 23.00
N PRO A 175 11.71 4.49 23.66
CA PRO A 175 11.96 3.49 24.69
C PRO A 175 12.61 2.20 24.14
N VAL A 176 12.33 1.81 22.89
CA VAL A 176 12.99 0.67 22.26
C VAL A 176 14.48 0.96 22.02
N ALA A 177 14.83 2.17 21.57
CA ALA A 177 16.23 2.58 21.43
C ALA A 177 16.95 2.62 22.78
N LEU A 178 16.30 3.13 23.82
CA LEU A 178 16.86 3.15 25.17
C LEU A 178 17.15 1.74 25.70
N TYR A 179 16.21 0.82 25.49
CA TYR A 179 16.37 -0.57 25.87
C TYR A 179 17.49 -1.25 25.08
N SER A 180 17.55 -1.03 23.76
CA SER A 180 18.63 -1.58 22.92
C SER A 180 20.02 -1.07 23.33
N CYS A 181 20.11 0.20 23.74
CA CYS A 181 21.37 0.80 24.19
C CYS A 181 21.66 0.60 25.69
N SER A 182 20.81 -0.09 26.47
CA SER A 182 21.03 -0.24 27.92
C SER A 182 22.21 -1.16 28.25
N ASP A 183 22.44 -2.17 27.41
CA ASP A 183 23.47 -3.19 27.64
C ASP A 183 24.87 -2.71 27.23
N ALA A 184 24.93 -1.73 26.32
CA ALA A 184 26.16 -1.21 25.75
C ALA A 184 26.05 0.31 25.47
N PRO A 185 25.94 1.16 26.52
CA PRO A 185 25.66 2.58 26.35
C PRO A 185 26.81 3.29 25.61
N GLY A 186 26.45 4.17 24.69
CA GLY A 186 27.40 5.01 23.94
C GLY A 186 28.19 4.29 22.86
N GLN A 187 28.02 2.97 22.69
CA GLN A 187 28.67 2.22 21.62
C GLN A 187 28.03 2.54 20.25
N PRO A 188 28.81 2.55 19.16
CA PRO A 188 28.27 2.60 17.81
C PRO A 188 27.26 1.46 17.60
N LEU A 189 26.18 1.71 16.87
CA LEU A 189 25.14 0.72 16.52
C LEU A 189 24.38 0.13 17.72
N CYS A 190 24.41 0.75 18.90
CA CYS A 190 23.59 0.29 20.03
C CYS A 190 22.07 0.42 19.77
N ASP A 191 21.68 1.22 18.78
CA ASP A 191 20.31 1.49 18.32
C ASP A 191 19.76 0.44 17.34
N MET A 192 20.54 -0.59 17.00
CA MET A 192 20.14 -1.64 16.05
C MET A 192 18.82 -2.31 16.41
N GLY A 193 18.53 -2.54 17.69
CA GLY A 193 17.24 -3.11 18.11
C GLY A 193 16.04 -2.21 17.79
N MET A 194 16.20 -0.88 17.84
CA MET A 194 15.18 0.06 17.40
C MET A 194 14.99 0.01 15.89
N TRP A 195 16.09 -0.08 15.13
CA TRP A 195 16.04 -0.20 13.68
C TRP A 195 15.36 -1.51 13.21
N GLU A 196 15.67 -2.62 13.87
CA GLU A 196 15.03 -3.92 13.63
C GLU A 196 13.53 -3.88 13.94
N PHE A 197 13.15 -3.29 15.10
CA PHE A 197 11.74 -3.09 15.45
C PHE A 197 11.02 -2.25 14.39
N HIS A 198 11.62 -1.11 13.99
CA HIS A 198 11.03 -0.22 12.99
C HIS A 198 10.80 -0.94 11.66
N ASN A 199 11.82 -1.65 11.16
CA ASN A 199 11.72 -2.41 9.91
C ASN A 199 10.72 -3.57 9.99
N PHE A 200 10.70 -4.30 11.11
CA PHE A 200 9.73 -5.37 11.30
C PHE A 200 8.31 -4.84 11.19
N ILE A 201 8.00 -3.73 11.88
CA ILE A 201 6.66 -3.13 11.83
C ILE A 201 6.37 -2.58 10.42
N LEU A 202 7.33 -1.93 9.77
CA LEU A 202 7.13 -1.32 8.45
C LEU A 202 6.89 -2.35 7.35
N TYR A 203 7.68 -3.42 7.28
CA TYR A 203 7.60 -4.40 6.19
C TYR A 203 6.65 -5.56 6.46
N THR A 204 6.51 -5.99 7.72
CA THR A 204 5.75 -7.20 8.07
C THR A 204 4.55 -6.90 8.95
N GLY A 205 4.76 -6.17 10.05
CA GLY A 205 3.74 -5.94 11.08
C GLY A 205 2.54 -5.15 10.56
N SER A 206 2.77 -4.07 9.82
CA SER A 206 1.75 -3.21 9.23
C SER A 206 0.84 -3.99 8.27
N MET A 207 1.43 -4.79 7.38
CA MET A 207 0.69 -5.60 6.41
C MET A 207 -0.23 -6.62 7.11
N ILE A 208 0.30 -7.34 8.10
CA ILE A 208 -0.49 -8.30 8.90
C ILE A 208 -1.64 -7.56 9.62
N ALA A 209 -1.35 -6.41 10.23
CA ALA A 209 -2.34 -5.63 10.95
C ALA A 209 -3.47 -5.13 10.03
N ILE A 210 -3.15 -4.64 8.84
CA ILE A 210 -4.13 -4.13 7.87
C ILE A 210 -5.00 -5.25 7.32
N VAL A 211 -4.38 -6.36 6.88
CA VAL A 211 -5.13 -7.51 6.35
C VAL A 211 -6.01 -8.10 7.46
N GLY A 212 -5.49 -8.23 8.68
CA GLY A 212 -6.25 -8.64 9.85
C GLY A 212 -7.44 -7.72 10.16
N ALA A 213 -7.20 -6.41 10.23
CA ALA A 213 -8.23 -5.41 10.47
C ALA A 213 -9.31 -5.41 9.38
N TRP A 214 -8.90 -5.56 8.11
CA TRP A 214 -9.81 -5.66 6.99
C TRP A 214 -10.65 -6.94 7.07
N MET A 215 -10.06 -8.10 7.37
CA MET A 215 -10.82 -9.35 7.54
C MET A 215 -11.87 -9.23 8.65
N LEU A 216 -11.48 -8.71 9.82
CA LEU A 216 -12.39 -8.49 10.94
C LEU A 216 -13.52 -7.52 10.56
N TRP A 217 -13.18 -6.41 9.91
CA TRP A 217 -14.15 -5.44 9.43
C TRP A 217 -15.10 -6.05 8.41
N PHE A 218 -14.60 -6.82 7.44
CA PHE A 218 -15.39 -7.43 6.36
C PHE A 218 -16.43 -8.41 6.91
N ILE A 219 -16.03 -9.25 7.87
CA ILE A 219 -16.93 -10.17 8.58
C ILE A 219 -17.99 -9.37 9.36
N TRP A 220 -17.57 -8.37 10.13
CA TRP A 220 -18.47 -7.53 10.94
C TRP A 220 -19.44 -6.69 10.10
N ALA A 221 -19.00 -6.26 8.92
CA ALA A 221 -19.80 -5.48 7.98
C ALA A 221 -20.88 -6.31 7.27
N GLY A 222 -20.87 -7.64 7.44
CA GLY A 222 -21.78 -8.57 6.76
C GLY A 222 -21.35 -8.91 5.34
N GLY A 223 -20.09 -8.63 4.98
CA GLY A 223 -19.56 -8.85 3.65
C GLY A 223 -19.74 -10.29 3.17
N THR A 224 -19.53 -11.28 4.04
CA THR A 224 -19.66 -12.71 3.71
C THR A 224 -21.06 -13.10 3.22
N LYS A 225 -22.11 -12.57 3.86
CA LYS A 225 -23.51 -12.82 3.46
C LYS A 225 -23.85 -12.09 2.17
N GLY A 226 -23.48 -10.81 2.08
CA GLY A 226 -23.74 -10.01 0.88
C GLY A 226 -22.96 -10.48 -0.36
N THR A 227 -21.78 -11.06 -0.19
CA THR A 227 -21.05 -11.70 -1.31
C THR A 227 -21.69 -12.99 -1.77
N LEU A 228 -22.24 -13.79 -0.84
CA LEU A 228 -22.93 -15.03 -1.17
C LEU A 228 -24.24 -14.74 -1.90
N GLU A 229 -25.02 -13.77 -1.40
CA GLU A 229 -26.25 -13.31 -2.05
C GLU A 229 -25.99 -12.79 -3.48
N ARG A 230 -24.94 -11.98 -3.70
CA ARG A 230 -24.55 -11.53 -5.04
C ARG A 230 -23.94 -12.61 -5.93
N ALA A 231 -23.35 -13.65 -5.36
CA ALA A 231 -22.83 -14.78 -6.13
C ALA A 231 -23.97 -15.70 -6.62
N ILE A 232 -25.06 -15.77 -5.87
CA ILE A 232 -26.29 -16.49 -6.24
C ILE A 232 -27.10 -15.67 -7.26
N ASP A 233 -27.12 -14.35 -7.11
CA ASP A 233 -27.79 -13.42 -8.02
C ASP A 233 -26.92 -13.18 -9.27
N THR A 234 -26.92 -14.18 -10.17
CA THR A 234 -26.12 -14.21 -11.41
C THR A 234 -26.61 -13.22 -12.48
N GLU A 235 -27.65 -12.45 -12.21
CA GLU A 235 -28.13 -11.36 -13.07
C GLU A 235 -27.51 -10.02 -12.69
N THR A 236 -26.18 -9.93 -12.55
CA THR A 236 -25.56 -8.61 -12.43
C THR A 236 -25.72 -7.87 -13.78
N PRO A 237 -26.51 -6.78 -13.83
CA PRO A 237 -26.63 -5.99 -15.05
C PRO A 237 -25.26 -5.46 -15.46
N LYS A 238 -24.80 -5.88 -16.65
CA LYS A 238 -23.53 -5.47 -17.23
C LYS A 238 -23.50 -3.95 -17.34
N THR A 239 -22.76 -3.28 -16.46
CA THR A 239 -22.41 -1.87 -16.58
C THR A 239 -21.75 -1.65 -17.94
N ARG A 240 -22.36 -0.83 -18.79
CA ARG A 240 -21.81 -0.52 -20.11
C ARG A 240 -21.02 0.78 -20.03
N LEU A 241 -19.77 0.74 -20.47
CA LEU A 241 -18.95 1.93 -20.67
C LEU A 241 -19.41 2.60 -21.97
N LYS A 242 -19.83 3.86 -21.88
CA LYS A 242 -20.17 4.66 -23.06
C LYS A 242 -19.28 5.90 -23.11
N ILE A 243 -18.89 6.27 -24.32
CA ILE A 243 -18.18 7.53 -24.56
C ILE A 243 -19.19 8.67 -24.38
N ARG A 244 -18.84 9.64 -23.54
CA ARG A 244 -19.65 10.83 -23.28
C ARG A 244 -19.88 11.59 -24.59
N ASN A 245 -21.14 11.83 -24.92
CA ASN A 245 -21.52 12.64 -26.09
C ASN A 245 -22.88 13.30 -25.80
N PRO A 246 -23.03 14.64 -25.89
CA PRO A 246 -22.01 15.65 -26.22
C PRO A 246 -21.00 15.88 -25.08
N PHE A 247 -19.81 16.38 -25.42
CA PHE A 247 -18.81 16.77 -24.44
C PHE A 247 -19.16 18.13 -23.81
N PRO A 248 -19.42 18.20 -22.49
CA PRO A 248 -19.60 19.47 -21.80
C PRO A 248 -18.27 20.24 -21.75
N ALA A 249 -18.34 21.55 -21.52
CA ALA A 249 -17.15 22.41 -21.40
C ALA A 249 -16.13 21.89 -20.37
N GLY A 250 -16.59 21.24 -19.29
CA GLY A 250 -15.73 20.62 -18.29
C GLY A 250 -14.88 19.46 -18.83
N THR A 251 -15.37 18.67 -19.79
CA THR A 251 -14.58 17.59 -20.42
C THR A 251 -13.44 18.19 -21.27
N TRP A 252 -13.71 19.26 -22.02
CA TRP A 252 -12.67 19.97 -22.77
C TRP A 252 -11.60 20.59 -21.86
N ALA A 253 -12.01 21.20 -20.75
CA ALA A 253 -11.08 21.74 -19.76
C ALA A 253 -10.18 20.64 -19.15
N ALA A 254 -10.76 19.49 -18.81
CA ALA A 254 -10.00 18.35 -18.30
C ALA A 254 -9.00 17.78 -19.31
N LEU A 255 -9.38 17.68 -20.58
CA LEU A 255 -8.47 17.26 -21.66
C LEU A 255 -7.34 18.26 -21.91
N ALA A 256 -7.64 19.56 -21.87
CA ALA A 256 -6.62 20.60 -21.98
C ALA A 256 -5.63 20.53 -20.81
N MET A 257 -6.13 20.34 -19.57
CA MET A 257 -5.29 20.15 -18.39
C MET A 257 -4.42 18.89 -18.51
N ALA A 258 -4.97 17.77 -18.99
CA ALA A 258 -4.20 16.57 -19.26
C ALA A 258 -3.06 16.84 -20.27
N GLY A 259 -3.34 17.57 -21.35
CA GLY A 259 -2.33 17.99 -22.32
C GLY A 259 -1.22 18.85 -21.70
N VAL A 260 -1.56 19.83 -20.87
CA VAL A 260 -0.58 20.66 -20.16
C VAL A 260 0.30 19.83 -19.23
N LEU A 261 -0.29 18.93 -18.43
CA LEU A 261 0.46 18.05 -17.53
C LEU A 261 1.42 17.13 -18.29
N PHE A 262 0.99 16.61 -19.46
CA PHE A 262 1.83 15.77 -20.30
C PHE A 262 3.02 16.54 -20.90
N LEU A 263 2.77 17.76 -21.40
CA LEU A 263 3.84 18.62 -21.91
C LEU A 263 4.82 19.02 -20.79
N TRP A 264 4.31 19.28 -19.58
CA TRP A 264 5.15 19.59 -18.44
C TRP A 264 6.00 18.40 -17.99
N ALA A 265 5.45 17.18 -18.03
CA ALA A 265 6.22 15.96 -17.83
C ALA A 265 7.37 15.85 -18.84
N GLY A 266 7.11 16.14 -20.12
CA GLY A 266 8.12 16.17 -21.16
C GLY A 266 9.19 17.25 -20.92
N GLN A 267 8.80 18.44 -20.48
CA GLN A 267 9.74 19.50 -20.12
C GLN A 267 10.69 19.05 -19.00
N LEU A 268 10.15 18.46 -17.93
CA LEU A 268 10.96 17.95 -16.83
C LEU A 268 11.89 16.82 -17.27
N ALA A 269 11.40 15.90 -18.10
CA ALA A 269 12.18 14.73 -18.51
C ALA A 269 13.31 15.06 -19.50
N PHE A 270 13.13 16.07 -20.37
CA PHE A 270 14.04 16.30 -21.50
C PHE A 270 14.72 17.65 -21.52
N LEU A 271 14.22 18.65 -20.78
CA LEU A 271 14.61 20.05 -20.92
C LEU A 271 14.98 20.72 -19.59
N ASP A 272 14.95 19.99 -18.48
CA ASP A 272 15.37 20.48 -17.16
C ASP A 272 16.89 20.32 -16.99
N GLU A 273 17.64 21.42 -17.08
CA GLU A 273 19.10 21.40 -17.04
C GLU A 273 19.63 20.84 -15.71
N ASP A 274 19.06 21.28 -14.58
CA ASP A 274 19.43 20.82 -13.23
C ASP A 274 19.25 19.30 -13.09
N GLY A 275 18.15 18.78 -13.65
CA GLY A 275 17.84 17.37 -13.61
C GLY A 275 18.71 16.51 -14.53
N ILE A 276 19.07 17.02 -15.71
CA ILE A 276 20.03 16.38 -16.63
C ILE A 276 21.42 16.33 -15.98
N GLU A 277 21.86 17.41 -15.35
CA GLU A 277 23.14 17.45 -14.63
C GLU A 277 23.17 16.45 -13.46
N ALA A 278 22.13 16.43 -12.63
CA ALA A 278 22.03 15.47 -11.53
C ALA A 278 22.09 14.01 -12.01
N ARG A 279 21.46 13.71 -13.16
CA ARG A 279 21.51 12.38 -13.77
C ARG A 279 22.93 12.01 -14.22
N GLN A 280 23.62 12.92 -14.89
CA GLN A 280 25.01 12.70 -15.33
C GLN A 280 25.93 12.44 -14.14
N VAL A 281 25.85 13.26 -13.09
CA VAL A 281 26.65 13.07 -11.87
C VAL A 281 26.30 11.73 -11.19
N SER A 282 25.03 11.35 -11.18
CA SER A 282 24.62 10.04 -10.64
C SER A 282 25.22 8.88 -11.45
N GLU A 283 25.21 8.95 -12.77
CA GLU A 283 25.75 7.92 -13.67
C GLU A 283 27.29 7.82 -13.51
N ASP A 284 27.99 8.96 -13.49
CA ASP A 284 29.44 9.03 -13.25
C ASP A 284 29.85 8.42 -11.90
N CYS A 285 29.06 8.64 -10.85
CA CYS A 285 29.28 8.05 -9.53
C CYS A 285 29.11 6.53 -9.52
N ILE A 286 28.12 6.01 -10.25
CA ILE A 286 27.86 4.57 -10.38
C ILE A 286 29.00 3.92 -11.16
N ASP A 287 29.39 4.50 -12.30
CA ASP A 287 30.45 3.99 -13.17
C ASP A 287 31.83 4.07 -12.49
N GLY A 288 32.06 5.13 -11.71
CA GLY A 288 33.29 5.32 -10.93
C GLY A 288 33.35 4.50 -9.63
N GLY A 289 32.26 3.84 -9.22
CA GLY A 289 32.18 3.11 -7.95
C GLY A 289 32.38 4.00 -6.71
N VAL A 290 32.06 5.30 -6.82
CA VAL A 290 32.31 6.29 -5.76
C VAL A 290 31.11 6.39 -4.83
N VAL A 291 31.31 6.05 -3.56
CA VAL A 291 30.31 6.27 -2.51
C VAL A 291 30.65 7.57 -1.77
N SER A 292 29.93 8.64 -2.09
CA SER A 292 30.07 9.95 -1.43
C SER A 292 28.71 10.61 -1.18
N ALA A 293 28.70 11.63 -0.31
CA ALA A 293 27.47 12.41 -0.05
C ALA A 293 26.95 13.07 -1.34
N ILE A 294 27.86 13.61 -2.16
CA ILE A 294 27.52 14.23 -3.45
C ILE A 294 26.86 13.21 -4.39
N CYS A 295 27.41 12.01 -4.47
CA CYS A 295 26.84 10.93 -5.27
C CYS A 295 25.46 10.51 -4.77
N SER A 296 25.27 10.42 -3.45
CA SER A 296 23.96 10.11 -2.86
C SER A 296 22.93 11.18 -3.19
N ASP A 297 23.30 12.46 -3.11
CA ASP A 297 22.40 13.57 -3.37
C ASP A 297 22.08 13.72 -4.87
N ALA A 298 23.07 13.53 -5.76
CA ALA A 298 22.85 13.50 -7.20
C ALA A 298 21.90 12.35 -7.61
N HIS A 299 22.12 11.14 -7.11
CA HIS A 299 21.25 9.99 -7.37
C HIS A 299 19.81 10.26 -6.92
N ARG A 300 19.65 10.92 -5.77
CA ARG A 300 18.33 11.30 -5.24
C ARG A 300 17.66 12.35 -6.10
N ALA A 301 18.37 13.40 -6.50
CA ALA A 301 17.85 14.46 -7.35
C ALA A 301 17.42 13.92 -8.72
N ALA A 302 18.23 13.07 -9.34
CA ALA A 302 17.91 12.40 -10.59
C ALA A 302 16.64 11.55 -10.47
N SER A 303 16.54 10.71 -9.41
CA SER A 303 15.34 9.92 -9.17
C SER A 303 14.10 10.80 -8.94
N ASP A 304 14.19 11.86 -8.15
CA ASP A 304 13.05 12.72 -7.85
C ASP A 304 12.49 13.38 -9.12
N MET A 305 13.36 13.77 -10.06
CA MET A 305 12.95 14.30 -11.37
C MET A 305 12.22 13.23 -12.21
N GLU A 306 12.82 12.05 -12.37
CA GLU A 306 12.23 10.97 -13.17
C GLU A 306 10.84 10.61 -12.66
N TRP A 307 10.71 10.45 -11.35
CA TRP A 307 9.43 10.10 -10.74
C TRP A 307 8.40 11.22 -10.87
N ARG A 308 8.77 12.50 -10.73
CA ARG A 308 7.86 13.63 -11.02
C ARG A 308 7.32 13.61 -12.44
N ALA A 309 8.17 13.34 -13.43
CA ALA A 309 7.76 13.24 -14.83
C ALA A 309 6.77 12.06 -15.03
N TRP A 310 7.04 10.92 -14.42
CA TRP A 310 6.13 9.78 -14.43
C TRP A 310 4.78 10.08 -13.73
N SER A 311 4.79 10.77 -12.59
CA SER A 311 3.58 11.19 -11.88
C SER A 311 2.66 12.01 -12.79
N LEU A 312 3.21 13.05 -13.41
CA LEU A 312 2.47 13.95 -14.29
C LEU A 312 1.91 13.23 -15.51
N THR A 313 2.69 12.31 -16.08
CA THR A 313 2.27 11.47 -17.22
C THR A 313 1.10 10.58 -16.83
N VAL A 314 1.15 9.90 -15.69
CA VAL A 314 0.07 9.01 -15.25
C VAL A 314 -1.19 9.79 -14.89
N ILE A 315 -1.07 10.92 -14.20
CA ILE A 315 -2.22 11.79 -13.91
C ILE A 315 -2.89 12.26 -15.22
N SER A 316 -2.09 12.69 -16.19
CA SER A 316 -2.58 13.08 -17.52
C SER A 316 -3.33 11.94 -18.21
N LEU A 317 -2.74 10.74 -18.24
CA LEU A 317 -3.35 9.56 -18.84
C LEU A 317 -4.61 9.09 -18.11
N ALA A 318 -4.72 9.31 -16.80
CA ALA A 318 -5.91 8.98 -16.01
C ALA A 318 -7.06 9.99 -16.19
N LEU A 319 -6.73 11.28 -16.38
CA LEU A 319 -7.71 12.36 -16.63
C LEU A 319 -8.49 12.15 -17.93
N ILE A 320 -7.87 11.58 -18.96
CA ILE A 320 -8.51 11.33 -20.26
C ILE A 320 -9.71 10.38 -20.14
N PRO A 321 -9.56 9.11 -19.70
CA PRO A 321 -10.71 8.22 -19.55
C PRO A 321 -11.70 8.71 -18.48
N ALA A 322 -11.23 9.33 -17.39
CA ALA A 322 -12.11 9.88 -16.37
C ALA A 322 -13.03 11.01 -16.89
N SER A 323 -12.57 11.78 -17.88
CA SER A 323 -13.33 12.89 -18.46
C SER A 323 -14.20 12.48 -19.67
N VAL A 324 -13.81 11.40 -20.36
CA VAL A 324 -14.44 10.91 -21.59
C VAL A 324 -15.44 9.78 -21.33
N LEU A 325 -15.23 8.94 -20.33
CA LEU A 325 -16.09 7.78 -20.06
C LEU A 325 -17.20 8.12 -19.07
N VAL A 326 -18.41 7.66 -19.34
CA VAL A 326 -19.54 7.71 -18.40
C VAL A 326 -20.01 6.30 -18.11
N TYR A 327 -20.28 6.03 -16.83
CA TYR A 327 -20.92 4.82 -16.38
C TYR A 327 -22.43 5.00 -16.44
N GLU A 328 -23.11 4.29 -17.34
CA GLU A 328 -24.55 4.09 -17.25
C GLU A 328 -24.79 2.91 -16.28
N GLY A 329 -25.56 3.19 -15.22
CA GLY A 329 -26.07 2.15 -14.34
C GLY A 329 -27.04 1.23 -15.08
N PRO A 330 -27.44 0.11 -14.46
CA PRO A 330 -28.49 -0.74 -15.00
C PRO A 330 -29.73 0.09 -15.28
N SER A 331 -30.25 0.07 -16.51
CA SER A 331 -31.58 0.61 -16.78
C SER A 331 -32.59 -0.24 -16.00
N THR A 332 -33.15 0.31 -14.92
CA THR A 332 -34.41 -0.19 -14.39
C THR A 332 -35.43 -0.02 -15.51
N SER A 333 -35.97 -1.12 -16.01
CA SER A 333 -37.04 -1.15 -17.01
C SER A 333 -38.38 -0.71 -16.39
N GLU A 334 -38.41 0.49 -15.81
CA GLU A 334 -39.60 1.17 -15.30
C GLU A 334 -39.69 2.54 -15.96
N ASP A 335 -39.70 2.58 -17.29
CA ASP A 335 -40.13 3.73 -18.09
C ASP A 335 -40.45 3.24 -19.52
N GLU A 336 -41.43 2.34 -19.65
CA GLU A 336 -42.32 2.22 -20.82
C GLU A 336 -43.74 1.86 -20.37
#